data_AF-Q5L4Y5-F1
#
_entry.id   AF-Q5L4Y5-F1
#
_cell.length_a   1.000
_cell.length_b   1.000
_cell.length_c   1.000
_cell.angle_alpha   90.00
_cell.angle_beta   90.00
_cell.angle_gamma   90.00
#
_symmetry.space_group_name_H-M   'P 1'
#
loop_
_entity.id
_entity.type
_entity.pdbx_description
1 polymer ?
#
loop_
_entity_poly.entity_id
_entity_poly.type
_entity_poly.pdbx_seq_one_letter_code
_entity_poly.pdbx_strand_id
1 'polypeptide(L)'
;MIGCVFVVIFSVLLGAFLGAYCQLYYLVKNIMISWECLLSHAIAKRQALLSLASLGNIKISRLSQETEFLLHHHQMSWRAFLKYGYDILFAFQEMEETLPQIVHEILDILGDNHQQETAVPFIEDFWARDNLFAFETAAYEQAVEKYLEHRSRPSLWVASRVFRFLDLPVIHFSR
;
A
#
# COMPACT_ATOMS: atom_id res chain seq x y z
N MET A 1 48.70 7.08 -21.46
CA MET A 1 47.80 6.04 -21.99
C MET A 1 47.03 5.33 -20.87
N ILE A 2 47.70 4.78 -19.85
CA ILE A 2 47.07 4.09 -18.71
C ILE A 2 46.06 4.98 -17.94
N GLY A 3 46.39 6.26 -17.70
CA GLY A 3 45.49 7.19 -17.01
C GLY A 3 44.17 7.45 -17.75
N CYS A 4 44.19 7.55 -19.08
CA CYS A 4 42.96 7.74 -19.88
C CYS A 4 42.06 6.51 -19.83
N VAL A 5 42.65 5.30 -19.89
CA VAL A 5 41.91 4.04 -19.77
C VAL A 5 41.25 3.92 -18.40
N PHE A 6 41.95 4.30 -17.34
CA PHE A 6 41.40 4.30 -15.98
C PHE A 6 40.19 5.23 -15.84
N VAL A 7 40.28 6.47 -16.35
CA VAL A 7 39.18 7.43 -16.30
C VAL A 7 37.95 6.91 -17.06
N VAL A 8 38.14 6.36 -18.26
CA VAL A 8 37.04 5.82 -19.07
C VAL A 8 36.34 4.67 -18.35
N ILE A 9 37.10 3.70 -17.81
CA ILE A 9 36.54 2.57 -17.07
C ILE A 9 35.77 3.06 -15.83
N PHE A 10 36.35 3.98 -15.05
CA PHE A 10 35.71 4.50 -13.85
C PHE A 10 34.42 5.27 -14.16
N SER A 11 34.41 6.09 -15.21
CA SER A 11 33.21 6.81 -15.65
C SER A 11 32.10 5.87 -16.08
N VAL A 12 32.43 4.79 -16.81
CA VAL A 12 31.44 3.78 -17.23
C VAL A 12 30.87 3.05 -16.01
N LEU A 13 31.72 2.65 -15.05
CA LEU A 13 31.27 1.99 -13.81
C LEU A 13 30.39 2.91 -12.96
N LEU A 14 30.75 4.18 -12.80
CA LEU A 14 29.96 5.16 -12.06
C LEU A 14 28.60 5.41 -12.74
N GLY A 15 28.59 5.51 -14.07
CA GLY A 15 27.36 5.63 -14.85
C GLY A 15 26.45 4.43 -14.69
N ALA A 16 27.00 3.21 -14.76
CA ALA A 16 26.25 1.98 -14.52
C ALA A 16 25.67 1.92 -13.09
N PHE A 17 26.46 2.33 -12.08
CA PHE A 17 26.03 2.35 -10.69
C PHE A 17 24.91 3.38 -10.43
N LEU A 18 25.01 4.57 -11.03
CA LEU A 18 23.95 5.58 -10.96
C LEU A 18 22.68 5.10 -11.70
N GLY A 19 22.83 4.48 -12.87
CA GLY A 19 21.72 3.88 -13.60
C GLY A 19 20.98 2.82 -12.77
N ALA A 20 21.73 1.95 -12.09
CA ALA A 20 21.18 0.95 -11.20
C ALA A 20 20.40 1.57 -10.02
N TYR A 21 20.94 2.63 -9.41
CA TYR A 21 20.23 3.39 -8.38
C TYR A 21 18.92 3.98 -8.91
N CYS A 22 18.96 4.67 -10.05
CA CYS A 22 17.78 5.30 -10.65
C CYS A 22 16.70 4.27 -11.00
N GLN A 23 17.10 3.10 -11.51
CA GLN A 23 16.18 2.02 -11.83
C GLN A 23 15.48 1.47 -10.58
N LEU A 24 16.24 1.17 -9.52
CA LEU A 24 15.67 0.71 -8.25
C LEU A 24 14.78 1.78 -7.62
N TYR A 25 15.20 3.04 -7.66
CA TYR A 25 14.43 4.16 -7.15
C TYR A 25 13.10 4.32 -7.89
N TYR A 26 13.10 4.20 -9.22
CA TYR A 26 11.88 4.25 -10.01
C TYR A 26 10.91 3.12 -9.65
N LEU A 27 11.41 1.89 -9.49
CA LEU A 27 10.59 0.74 -9.09
C LEU A 27 9.95 0.95 -7.71
N VAL A 28 10.73 1.40 -6.73
CA VAL A 28 10.21 1.73 -5.40
C VAL A 28 9.19 2.87 -5.47
N LYS A 29 9.43 3.89 -6.29
CA LYS A 29 8.47 4.97 -6.48
C LYS A 29 7.16 4.50 -7.09
N ASN A 30 7.20 3.52 -8.00
CA ASN A 30 5.98 2.89 -8.50
C ASN A 30 5.21 2.19 -7.38
N ILE A 31 5.90 1.42 -6.52
CA ILE A 31 5.28 0.80 -5.34
C ILE A 31 4.64 1.86 -4.43
N MET A 32 5.34 2.97 -4.16
CA MET A 32 4.83 4.04 -3.30
C MET A 32 3.56 4.68 -3.87
N ILE A 33 3.49 4.90 -5.18
CA ILE A 33 2.29 5.46 -5.82
C ILE A 33 1.11 4.49 -5.71
N SER A 34 1.34 3.21 -6.00
CA SER A 34 0.31 2.19 -5.84
C SER A 34 -0.14 2.07 -4.38
N TRP A 35 0.79 2.15 -3.43
CA TRP A 35 0.50 2.16 -2.00
C TRP A 35 -0.34 3.37 -1.57
N GLU A 36 0.00 4.58 -2.03
CA GLU A 36 -0.76 5.80 -1.76
C GLU A 36 -2.19 5.69 -2.30
N CYS A 37 -2.36 5.17 -3.51
CA CYS A 37 -3.68 4.94 -4.11
C CYS A 37 -4.50 3.91 -3.30
N LEU A 38 -3.87 2.78 -2.98
CA LEU A 38 -4.46 1.70 -2.20
C LEU A 38 -4.95 2.20 -0.82
N LEU A 39 -4.09 2.95 -0.11
CA LEU A 39 -4.45 3.55 1.18
C LEU A 39 -5.55 4.60 1.08
N SER A 40 -5.56 5.43 0.03
CA SER A 40 -6.63 6.41 -0.20
C SER A 40 -8.00 5.73 -0.28
N HIS A 41 -8.08 4.62 -1.02
CA HIS A 41 -9.31 3.82 -1.08
C HIS A 41 -9.62 3.13 0.25
N ALA A 42 -8.63 2.54 0.91
CA ALA A 42 -8.79 1.90 2.21
C ALA A 42 -9.32 2.88 3.30
N ILE A 43 -8.85 4.13 3.29
CA ILE A 43 -9.32 5.20 4.17
C ILE A 43 -10.76 5.57 3.81
N ALA A 44 -11.06 5.77 2.53
CA ALA A 44 -12.41 6.12 2.09
C ALA A 44 -13.44 5.03 2.47
N LYS A 45 -13.10 3.74 2.31
CA LYS A 45 -13.93 2.61 2.75
C LYS A 45 -14.28 2.73 4.24
N ARG A 46 -13.29 2.96 5.09
CA ARG A 46 -13.48 3.07 6.55
C ARG A 46 -14.26 4.32 6.94
N GLN A 47 -14.07 5.44 6.23
CA GLN A 47 -14.86 6.65 6.43
C GLN A 47 -16.33 6.43 6.08
N ALA A 48 -16.64 5.75 4.97
CA ALA A 48 -18.00 5.39 4.60
C ALA A 48 -18.67 4.51 5.68
N LEU A 49 -17.94 3.52 6.20
CA LEU A 49 -18.43 2.68 7.31
C LEU A 49 -18.61 3.44 8.62
N LEU A 50 -17.72 4.38 8.95
CA LEU A 50 -17.88 5.25 10.13
C LEU A 50 -19.12 6.13 10.00
N SER A 51 -19.37 6.71 8.83
CA SER A 51 -20.60 7.46 8.55
C SER A 51 -21.83 6.57 8.68
N LEU A 52 -21.78 5.36 8.14
CA LEU A 52 -22.86 4.38 8.24
C LEU A 52 -23.13 3.96 9.71
N ALA A 53 -22.07 3.66 10.47
CA ALA A 53 -22.17 3.33 11.90
C ALA A 53 -22.75 4.49 12.72
N SER A 54 -22.44 5.74 12.36
CA SER A 54 -22.99 6.91 13.04
C SER A 54 -24.51 7.06 12.87
N LEU A 55 -25.06 6.64 11.73
CA LEU A 55 -26.51 6.60 11.51
C LEU A 55 -27.20 5.59 12.44
N GLY A 56 -26.58 4.43 12.63
CA GLY A 56 -27.05 3.41 13.58
C GLY A 56 -26.74 3.71 15.05
N ASN A 57 -26.11 4.85 15.36
CA ASN A 57 -25.58 5.20 16.69
C ASN A 57 -24.63 4.11 17.27
N ILE A 58 -23.91 3.41 16.38
CA ILE A 58 -22.99 2.33 16.70
C ILE A 58 -21.59 2.92 16.89
N LYS A 59 -20.95 2.63 18.03
CA LYS A 59 -19.55 3.03 18.27
C LYS A 59 -18.62 1.87 17.97
N ILE A 60 -17.91 1.98 16.85
CA ILE A 60 -16.88 1.00 16.46
C ILE A 60 -15.51 1.66 16.59
N SER A 61 -14.94 1.58 17.79
CA SER A 61 -13.61 2.14 18.10
C SER A 61 -12.52 1.58 17.20
N ARG A 62 -12.66 0.32 16.76
CA ARG A 62 -11.75 -0.33 15.83
C ARG A 62 -11.61 0.43 14.51
N LEU A 63 -12.71 0.82 13.85
CA LEU A 63 -12.69 1.55 12.58
C LEU A 63 -11.95 2.89 12.68
N SER A 64 -12.11 3.60 13.81
CA SER A 64 -11.37 4.85 14.04
C SER A 64 -9.87 4.63 14.20
N GLN A 65 -9.46 3.58 14.92
CA GLN A 65 -8.06 3.22 15.11
C GLN A 65 -7.40 2.78 13.79
N GLU A 66 -8.10 1.96 13.01
CA GLU A 66 -7.62 1.57 11.68
C GLU A 66 -7.48 2.78 10.76
N THR A 67 -8.46 3.69 10.75
CA THR A 67 -8.37 4.91 9.93
C THR A 67 -7.18 5.78 10.32
N GLU A 68 -6.91 5.94 11.62
CA GLU A 68 -5.75 6.68 12.11
C GLU A 68 -4.44 6.00 11.70
N PHE A 69 -4.36 4.67 11.80
CA PHE A 69 -3.22 3.91 11.32
C PHE A 69 -2.97 4.15 9.82
N LEU A 70 -4.00 4.07 8.98
CA LEU A 70 -3.84 4.28 7.53
C LEU A 70 -3.41 5.71 7.21
N LEU A 71 -3.99 6.72 7.89
CA LEU A 71 -3.61 8.12 7.74
C LEU A 71 -2.14 8.35 8.11
N HIS A 72 -1.67 7.73 9.20
CA HIS A 72 -0.27 7.81 9.62
C HIS A 72 0.70 7.26 8.57
N HIS A 73 0.29 6.21 7.86
CA HIS A 73 1.13 5.51 6.87
C HIS A 73 0.92 5.97 5.42
N HIS A 74 -0.02 6.89 5.17
CA HIS A 74 -0.34 7.42 3.85
C HIS A 74 0.81 8.21 3.21
N GLN A 75 1.52 9.03 3.99
CA GLN A 75 2.59 9.91 3.48
C GLN A 75 3.98 9.52 4.01
N MET A 76 4.28 8.23 3.97
CA MET A 76 5.56 7.73 4.44
C MET A 76 6.66 7.87 3.38
N SER A 77 7.90 8.17 3.80
CA SER A 77 9.04 8.13 2.88
C SER A 77 9.30 6.69 2.41
N TRP A 78 9.75 6.53 1.16
CA TRP A 78 10.05 5.19 0.61
C TRP A 78 11.05 4.39 1.45
N ARG A 79 12.01 5.06 2.10
CA ARG A 79 12.99 4.39 2.98
C ARG A 79 12.34 3.84 4.23
N ALA A 80 11.42 4.60 4.82
CA ALA A 80 10.68 4.15 5.98
C ALA A 80 9.71 3.03 5.58
N PHE A 81 9.05 3.14 4.43
CA PHE A 81 8.19 2.09 3.89
C PHE A 81 8.95 0.78 3.69
N LEU A 82 10.12 0.79 3.03
CA LEU A 82 10.92 -0.42 2.87
C LEU A 82 11.45 -0.98 4.21
N LYS A 83 11.69 -0.12 5.20
CA LYS A 83 12.21 -0.54 6.51
C LYS A 83 11.14 -1.20 7.38
N TYR A 84 9.93 -0.65 7.39
CA TYR A 84 8.82 -1.10 8.22
C TYR A 84 7.75 -1.85 7.42
N GLY A 85 8.03 -2.16 6.15
CA GLY A 85 7.04 -2.71 5.22
C GLY A 85 6.44 -4.03 5.71
N TYR A 86 7.22 -4.87 6.37
CA TYR A 86 6.70 -6.10 7.00
C TYR A 86 5.58 -5.79 8.00
N ASP A 87 5.85 -4.94 8.98
CA ASP A 87 4.88 -4.60 10.02
C ASP A 87 3.66 -3.87 9.45
N ILE A 88 3.90 -2.91 8.55
CA ILE A 88 2.84 -2.09 7.94
C ILE A 88 1.91 -2.95 7.09
N LEU A 89 2.48 -3.79 6.22
CA LEU A 89 1.70 -4.55 5.25
C LEU A 89 0.95 -5.70 5.94
N PHE A 90 1.54 -6.37 6.93
CA PHE A 90 0.83 -7.41 7.69
C PHE A 90 -0.31 -6.83 8.53
N ALA A 91 -0.07 -5.72 9.24
CA ALA A 91 -1.13 -5.04 9.97
C ALA A 91 -2.24 -4.60 9.01
N PHE A 92 -1.89 -4.08 7.84
CA PHE A 92 -2.86 -3.68 6.83
C PHE A 92 -3.67 -4.86 6.28
N GLN A 93 -3.01 -5.99 6.01
CA GLN A 93 -3.66 -7.24 5.60
C GLN A 93 -4.68 -7.71 6.64
N GLU A 94 -4.30 -7.75 7.92
CA GLU A 94 -5.19 -8.15 9.03
C GLU A 94 -6.42 -7.23 9.13
N MET A 95 -6.25 -5.93 8.90
CA MET A 95 -7.37 -4.98 8.86
C MET A 95 -8.32 -5.27 7.71
N GLU A 96 -7.81 -5.63 6.52
CA GLU A 96 -8.67 -5.97 5.37
C GLU A 96 -9.36 -7.33 5.54
N GLU A 97 -8.70 -8.32 6.13
CA GLU A 97 -9.29 -9.65 6.40
C GLU A 97 -10.45 -9.59 7.42
N THR A 98 -10.39 -8.63 8.34
CA THR A 98 -11.40 -8.47 9.40
C THR A 98 -12.51 -7.48 9.04
N LEU A 99 -12.32 -6.67 8.00
CA LEU A 99 -13.28 -5.69 7.53
C LEU A 99 -14.67 -6.29 7.20
N PRO A 100 -14.79 -7.47 6.54
CA PRO A 100 -16.09 -8.06 6.23
C PRO A 100 -16.95 -8.32 7.48
N GLN A 101 -16.33 -8.72 8.59
CA GLN A 101 -17.03 -8.95 9.85
C GLN A 101 -17.63 -7.65 10.40
N ILE A 102 -16.84 -6.57 10.37
CA ILE A 102 -17.28 -5.23 10.79
C ILE A 102 -18.46 -4.76 9.91
N VAL A 103 -18.39 -4.98 8.60
CA VAL A 103 -19.47 -4.63 7.66
C VAL A 103 -20.75 -5.40 8.01
N HIS A 104 -20.65 -6.70 8.27
CA HIS A 104 -21.81 -7.51 8.64
C HIS A 104 -22.44 -7.03 9.96
N GLU A 105 -21.63 -6.77 10.98
CA GLU A 105 -22.11 -6.23 12.26
C GLU A 105 -22.87 -4.89 12.07
N ILE A 106 -22.35 -3.99 11.25
CA ILE A 106 -23.00 -2.71 10.96
C ILE A 106 -24.33 -2.91 10.22
N LEU A 107 -24.33 -3.77 9.20
CA LEU A 107 -25.51 -4.02 8.37
C LEU A 107 -26.62 -4.73 9.15
N ASP A 108 -26.29 -5.70 9.99
CA ASP A 108 -27.27 -6.41 10.83
C ASP A 108 -27.98 -5.44 11.80
N ILE A 109 -27.22 -4.56 12.46
CA ILE A 109 -27.77 -3.57 13.40
C ILE A 109 -28.60 -2.50 12.67
N LEU A 110 -28.26 -2.17 11.42
CA LEU A 110 -29.01 -1.22 10.60
C LEU A 110 -30.26 -1.83 9.98
N GLY A 111 -30.24 -3.12 9.64
CA GLY A 111 -31.40 -3.85 9.09
C GLY A 111 -32.60 -3.83 10.03
N ASP A 112 -32.35 -3.72 11.34
CA ASP A 112 -33.37 -3.62 12.38
C ASP A 112 -33.95 -2.19 12.54
N ASN A 113 -33.32 -1.17 11.94
CA ASN A 113 -33.69 0.25 12.10
C ASN A 113 -34.36 0.83 10.83
N HIS A 114 -35.43 1.60 11.01
CA HIS A 114 -36.25 2.22 9.93
C HIS A 114 -35.53 3.30 9.07
N GLN A 115 -34.21 3.46 9.16
CA GLN A 115 -33.41 4.48 8.44
C GLN A 115 -32.77 3.97 7.14
N GLN A 116 -33.37 2.97 6.50
CA GLN A 116 -32.82 2.29 5.32
C GLN A 116 -32.51 3.23 4.15
N GLU A 117 -33.41 4.18 3.82
CA GLU A 117 -33.21 5.08 2.68
C GLU A 117 -32.00 6.02 2.85
N THR A 118 -31.69 6.43 4.08
CA THR A 118 -30.53 7.27 4.39
C THR A 118 -29.21 6.49 4.47
N ALA A 119 -29.26 5.17 4.64
CA ALA A 119 -28.08 4.30 4.73
C ALA A 119 -27.57 3.87 3.34
N VAL A 120 -28.45 3.75 2.35
CA VAL A 120 -28.12 3.27 0.99
C VAL A 120 -26.93 4.00 0.35
N PRO A 121 -26.83 5.35 0.36
CA PRO A 121 -25.71 6.04 -0.29
C PRO A 121 -24.34 5.70 0.31
N PHE A 122 -24.27 5.46 1.62
CA PHE A 122 -23.03 5.09 2.30
C PHE A 122 -22.62 3.64 2.02
N ILE A 123 -23.60 2.76 1.86
CA ILE A 123 -23.38 1.36 1.45
C ILE A 123 -22.87 1.34 0.00
N GLU A 124 -23.49 2.11 -0.89
CA GLU A 124 -23.05 2.24 -2.28
C GLU A 124 -21.63 2.81 -2.40
N ASP A 125 -21.31 3.89 -1.67
CA ASP A 125 -19.94 4.44 -1.66
C ASP A 125 -18.96 3.41 -1.10
N PHE A 126 -19.28 2.71 0.00
CA PHE A 126 -18.41 1.64 0.53
C PHE A 126 -18.09 0.58 -0.54
N TRP A 127 -19.10 0.01 -1.21
CA TRP A 127 -18.89 -1.01 -2.23
C TRP A 127 -18.19 -0.47 -3.48
N ALA A 128 -18.44 0.77 -3.87
CA ALA A 128 -17.72 1.42 -4.96
C ALA A 128 -16.23 1.57 -4.63
N ARG A 129 -15.90 1.98 -3.40
CA ARG A 129 -14.51 2.07 -2.92
C ARG A 129 -13.86 0.70 -2.78
N ASP A 130 -14.59 -0.32 -2.38
CA ASP A 130 -14.08 -1.69 -2.29
C ASP A 130 -13.73 -2.29 -3.66
N ASN A 131 -14.54 -2.01 -4.67
CA ASN A 131 -14.24 -2.40 -6.05
C ASN A 131 -12.98 -1.71 -6.59
N LEU A 132 -12.84 -0.40 -6.34
CA LEU A 132 -11.62 0.34 -6.72
C LEU A 132 -10.39 -0.16 -5.96
N PHE A 133 -10.54 -0.43 -4.66
CA PHE A 133 -9.50 -1.02 -3.84
C PHE A 133 -8.99 -2.35 -4.40
N ALA A 134 -9.89 -3.23 -4.84
CA ALA A 134 -9.52 -4.51 -5.44
C ALA A 134 -8.72 -4.34 -6.74
N PHE A 135 -9.05 -3.32 -7.55
CA PHE A 135 -8.28 -2.99 -8.75
C PHE A 135 -6.87 -2.50 -8.40
N GLU A 136 -6.74 -1.59 -7.44
CA GLU A 136 -5.46 -1.04 -7.01
C GLU A 136 -4.57 -2.07 -6.29
N THR A 137 -5.19 -3.07 -5.66
CA THR A 137 -4.49 -4.20 -5.05
C THR A 137 -3.65 -4.95 -6.09
N ALA A 138 -4.24 -5.28 -7.23
CA ALA A 138 -3.52 -5.96 -8.32
C ALA A 138 -2.37 -5.10 -8.87
N ALA A 139 -2.56 -3.78 -8.96
CA ALA A 139 -1.52 -2.86 -9.40
C ALA A 139 -0.34 -2.81 -8.39
N TYR A 140 -0.65 -2.80 -7.09
CA TYR A 140 0.34 -2.86 -6.02
C TYR A 140 1.13 -4.18 -6.03
N GLU A 141 0.44 -5.31 -6.08
CA GLU A 141 1.06 -6.65 -6.12
C GLU A 141 2.01 -6.78 -7.31
N GLN A 142 1.57 -6.36 -8.49
CA GLN A 142 2.42 -6.37 -9.69
C GLN A 142 3.64 -5.45 -9.57
N ALA A 143 3.49 -4.29 -8.91
CA ALA A 143 4.61 -3.37 -8.67
C ALA A 143 5.64 -3.98 -7.71
N VAL A 144 5.19 -4.67 -6.67
CA VAL A 144 6.05 -5.37 -5.70
C VAL A 144 6.77 -6.53 -6.37
N GLU A 145 6.06 -7.40 -7.10
CA GLU A 145 6.68 -8.52 -7.82
C GLU A 145 7.79 -8.03 -8.77
N LYS A 146 7.49 -7.00 -9.57
CA LYS A 146 8.45 -6.43 -10.51
C LYS A 146 9.67 -5.85 -9.79
N TYR A 147 9.48 -5.19 -8.65
CA TYR A 147 10.56 -4.68 -7.84
C TYR A 147 11.47 -5.80 -7.31
N LEU A 148 10.88 -6.85 -6.75
CA LEU A 148 11.62 -7.99 -6.19
C LEU A 148 12.40 -8.73 -7.25
N GLU A 149 11.78 -8.98 -8.41
CA GLU A 149 12.41 -9.63 -9.55
C GLU A 149 13.63 -8.81 -10.03
N HIS A 150 13.49 -7.49 -10.20
CA HIS A 150 14.59 -6.64 -10.63
C HIS A 150 15.68 -6.51 -9.59
N ARG A 151 15.32 -6.31 -8.32
CA ARG A 151 16.26 -6.16 -7.20
C ARG A 151 17.18 -7.38 -7.06
N SER A 152 16.66 -8.58 -7.32
CA SER A 152 17.45 -9.82 -7.29
C SER A 152 18.47 -9.96 -8.43
N ARG A 153 18.41 -9.11 -9.47
CA ARG A 153 19.32 -9.20 -10.62
C ARG A 153 20.76 -8.87 -10.21
N PRO A 154 21.76 -9.66 -10.66
CA PRO A 154 23.17 -9.42 -10.31
C PRO A 154 23.67 -8.01 -10.64
N SER A 155 23.17 -7.41 -11.73
CA SER A 155 23.51 -6.05 -12.16
C SER A 155 23.05 -4.96 -11.18
N LEU A 156 22.01 -5.23 -10.39
CA LEU A 156 21.43 -4.27 -9.44
C LEU A 156 21.80 -4.57 -7.99
N TRP A 157 22.40 -5.73 -7.71
CA TRP A 157 22.70 -6.20 -6.35
C TRP A 157 23.58 -5.24 -5.55
N VAL A 158 24.64 -4.71 -6.16
CA VAL A 158 25.57 -3.79 -5.50
C VAL A 158 24.84 -2.49 -5.12
N ALA A 159 24.09 -1.90 -6.06
CA ALA A 159 23.31 -0.69 -5.80
C ALA A 159 22.23 -0.94 -4.74
N SER A 160 21.56 -2.10 -4.80
CA SER A 160 20.56 -2.49 -3.81
C SER A 160 21.12 -2.51 -2.39
N ARG A 161 22.29 -3.14 -2.19
CA ARG A 161 22.94 -3.19 -0.87
C ARG A 161 23.48 -1.84 -0.41
N VAL A 162 24.19 -1.12 -1.28
CA VAL A 162 24.82 0.16 -0.91
C VAL A 162 23.77 1.20 -0.52
N PHE A 163 22.66 1.28 -1.27
CA PHE A 163 21.60 2.26 -1.03
C PHE A 163 20.45 1.75 -0.15
N ARG A 164 20.58 0.54 0.41
CA ARG A 164 19.59 -0.09 1.30
C ARG A 164 18.19 -0.17 0.68
N PHE A 165 18.12 -0.62 -0.57
CA PHE A 165 16.85 -1.08 -1.15
C PHE A 165 16.52 -2.43 -0.52
N LEU A 166 15.71 -2.42 0.53
CA LEU A 166 15.35 -3.60 1.33
C LEU A 166 14.30 -4.45 0.63
N ASP A 167 14.11 -5.66 1.14
CA ASP A 167 13.04 -6.54 0.68
C ASP A 167 11.66 -6.04 1.12
N LEU A 168 10.62 -6.54 0.47
CA LEU A 168 9.22 -6.31 0.85
C LEU A 168 8.51 -7.67 0.95
N PRO A 169 7.57 -7.84 1.89
CA PRO A 169 6.72 -9.02 1.89
C PRO A 169 5.82 -8.99 0.66
N VAL A 170 5.67 -10.14 0.01
CA VAL A 170 4.63 -10.33 -1.01
C VAL A 170 3.35 -10.65 -0.26
N ILE A 171 2.48 -9.66 -0.11
CA ILE A 171 1.16 -9.83 0.49
C ILE A 171 0.16 -9.97 -0.63
N HIS A 172 -0.67 -11.00 -0.52
CA HIS A 172 -1.85 -11.18 -1.34
C HIS A 172 -3.06 -10.92 -0.46
N PHE A 173 -3.88 -9.95 -0.84
CA PHE A 173 -5.11 -9.70 -0.09
C PHE A 173 -6.11 -10.77 -0.50
N SER A 174 -6.29 -11.77 0.36
CA SER A 174 -7.28 -12.83 0.16
C SER A 174 -8.69 -12.25 0.15
N ARG A 175 -9.48 -12.65 -0.83
CA ARG A 175 -10.94 -12.50 -0.82
C ARG A 175 -11.59 -13.73 -0.22
#